data_AF-A0A955NJJ0-F1
#
_entry.id   AF-A0A955NJJ0-F1
#
_cell.length_a   1.000
_cell.length_b   1.000
_cell.length_c   1.000
_cell.angle_alpha   90.00
_cell.angle_beta   90.00
_cell.angle_gamma   90.00
#
_symmetry.space_group_name_H-M   'P 1'
#
loop_
_entity.id
_entity.type
_entity.pdbx_description
1 polymer ?
#
loop_
_entity_poly.entity_id
_entity_poly.type
_entity_poly.pdbx_seq_one_letter_code
_entity_poly.pdbx_strand_id
1 'polypeptide(L)'
;DLADRALNNREWLRLHFGVIPGMESEEKRLETIREILDWEDPGPGGFYDDLGNPSHQPHLVKGPGPETDPEYRQSVRPGFREWPGFRLSWMRFAETRYDNPLFMQYDRLDPNASYQIQVVYAGDTGGNTHTKIRLDADDGIEVHPYIEKEFPPARKQFDIPPEATKDGKLTLKWTPEIGRGGSGRGCQVAEVWLMRKDQNE
;
A
#
# COMPACT_ATOMS: atom_id res chain seq x y z
N ASP A 1 29.51 3.77 2.37
CA ASP A 1 28.69 4.85 1.81
C ASP A 1 27.21 4.78 2.19
N LEU A 2 26.64 3.60 2.49
CA LEU A 2 25.25 3.49 2.97
C LEU A 2 25.03 3.89 4.45
N ALA A 3 26.11 4.07 5.22
CA ALA A 3 26.03 4.40 6.65
C ALA A 3 25.53 5.83 6.93
N ASP A 4 25.61 6.72 5.94
CA ASP A 4 25.26 8.14 6.09
C ASP A 4 23.82 8.48 5.70
N ARG A 5 23.04 7.48 5.28
CA ARG A 5 21.65 7.67 4.84
C ARG A 5 20.68 7.63 5.99
N ALA A 6 19.69 8.52 5.93
CA ALA A 6 18.68 8.63 6.97
C ALA A 6 17.77 7.39 6.94
N LEU A 7 17.70 6.66 8.06
CA LEU A 7 16.79 5.53 8.24
C LEU A 7 15.35 5.97 8.59
N ASN A 8 14.94 7.14 8.11
CA ASN A 8 13.66 7.77 8.40
C ASN A 8 13.20 8.63 7.20
N ASN A 9 12.07 9.32 7.35
CA ASN A 9 11.49 10.12 6.27
C ASN A 9 12.22 11.45 5.98
N ARG A 10 13.43 11.71 6.53
CA ARG A 10 14.13 13.00 6.37
C ARG A 10 14.35 13.39 4.90
N GLU A 11 14.79 12.46 4.05
CA GLU A 11 15.02 12.76 2.63
C GLU A 11 13.71 13.13 1.93
N TRP A 12 12.67 12.32 2.13
CA TRP A 12 11.33 12.56 1.61
C TRP A 12 10.76 13.91 2.09
N LEU A 13 10.82 14.19 3.39
CA LEU A 13 10.36 15.46 3.99
C LEU A 13 11.10 16.67 3.42
N ARG A 14 12.42 16.57 3.22
CA ARG A 14 13.21 17.67 2.63
C ARG A 14 12.78 17.99 1.20
N LEU A 15 12.48 16.98 0.39
CA LEU A 15 11.99 17.19 -0.97
C LEU A 15 10.59 17.82 -0.96
N HIS A 16 9.69 17.31 -0.12
CA HIS A 16 8.30 17.80 -0.07
C HIS A 16 8.20 19.20 0.54
N PHE A 17 8.92 19.50 1.63
CA PHE A 17 8.99 20.87 2.16
C PHE A 17 9.74 21.83 1.23
N GLY A 18 10.71 21.34 0.45
CA GLY A 18 11.53 22.16 -0.43
C GLY A 18 10.75 22.81 -1.59
N VAL A 19 9.64 22.21 -2.03
CA VAL A 19 8.82 22.75 -3.13
C VAL A 19 7.80 23.79 -2.68
N ILE A 20 7.37 23.76 -1.41
CA ILE A 20 6.29 24.60 -0.87
C ILE A 20 6.55 26.11 -1.02
N PRO A 21 7.77 26.63 -0.78
CA PRO A 21 8.05 28.05 -0.97
C PRO A 21 7.84 28.54 -2.41
N GLY A 22 7.98 27.64 -3.40
CA GLY A 22 7.81 27.95 -4.83
C GLY A 22 6.36 27.90 -5.32
N MET A 23 5.40 27.50 -4.47
CA MET A 23 3.99 27.42 -4.84
C MET A 23 3.33 28.80 -4.88
N GLU A 24 2.43 29.00 -5.85
CA GLU A 24 1.83 30.31 -6.15
C GLU A 24 0.78 30.78 -5.15
N SER A 25 0.04 29.86 -4.53
CA SER A 25 -1.08 30.19 -3.62
C SER A 25 -0.87 29.62 -2.23
N GLU A 26 -1.36 30.34 -1.22
CA GLU A 26 -1.30 29.91 0.17
C GLU A 26 -2.14 28.66 0.41
N GLU A 27 -3.27 28.56 -0.29
CA GLU A 27 -4.17 27.40 -0.24
C GLU A 27 -3.43 26.11 -0.67
N LYS A 28 -2.67 26.15 -1.77
CA LYS A 28 -1.86 25.00 -2.23
C LYS A 28 -0.74 24.64 -1.26
N ARG A 29 -0.13 25.63 -0.61
CA ARG A 29 0.88 25.39 0.43
C ARG A 29 0.26 24.68 1.63
N LEU A 30 -0.88 25.17 2.11
CA LEU A 30 -1.60 24.56 3.23
C LEU A 30 -2.10 23.16 2.89
N GLU A 31 -2.60 22.92 1.68
CA GLU A 31 -2.97 21.59 1.19
C GLU A 31 -1.78 20.63 1.20
N THR A 32 -0.63 21.04 0.67
CA THR A 32 0.61 20.23 0.67
C THR A 32 1.10 19.95 2.08
N ILE A 33 1.04 20.93 2.99
CA ILE A 33 1.41 20.74 4.40
C ILE A 33 0.47 19.74 5.08
N ARG A 34 -0.85 19.86 4.85
CA ARG A 34 -1.82 18.90 5.37
C ARG A 34 -1.56 17.49 4.85
N GLU A 35 -1.28 17.34 3.56
CA GLU A 35 -0.94 16.02 3.00
C GLU A 35 0.27 15.37 3.71
N ILE A 36 1.28 16.17 4.09
CA ILE A 36 2.45 15.69 4.83
C ILE A 36 2.08 15.30 6.27
N LEU A 37 1.27 16.12 6.95
CA LEU A 37 0.89 15.92 8.35
C LEU A 37 -0.07 14.73 8.51
N ASP A 38 -1.07 14.67 7.63
CA ASP A 38 -2.17 13.72 7.67
C ASP A 38 -1.84 12.47 6.82
N TRP A 39 -0.57 12.27 6.46
CA TRP A 39 -0.15 11.21 5.52
C TRP A 39 -0.67 9.82 5.92
N GLU A 40 -0.62 9.51 7.21
CA GLU A 40 -1.02 8.23 7.79
C GLU A 40 -2.47 8.23 8.30
N ASP A 41 -3.20 9.34 8.16
CA ASP A 41 -4.56 9.49 8.66
C ASP A 41 -5.58 9.12 7.55
N PRO A 42 -6.31 8.01 7.68
CA PRO A 42 -7.37 7.62 6.73
C PRO A 42 -8.70 8.35 6.97
N GLY A 43 -8.76 9.23 7.96
CA GLY A 43 -9.96 9.90 8.43
C GLY A 43 -10.84 9.03 9.36
N PRO A 44 -11.89 9.61 9.97
CA PRO A 44 -12.79 8.90 10.88
C PRO A 44 -13.46 7.68 10.23
N GLY A 45 -13.35 6.53 10.89
CA GLY A 45 -13.90 5.26 10.38
C GLY A 45 -13.06 4.62 9.28
N GLY A 46 -11.89 5.18 8.97
CA GLY A 46 -10.90 4.59 8.07
C GLY A 46 -9.82 3.80 8.81
N PHE A 47 -8.96 3.14 8.02
CA PHE A 47 -7.85 2.30 8.47
C PHE A 47 -6.60 2.61 7.67
N TYR A 48 -5.44 2.54 8.30
CA TYR A 48 -4.13 2.71 7.66
C TYR A 48 -3.19 1.57 8.07
N ASP A 49 -2.44 1.05 7.10
CA ASP A 49 -1.46 0.00 7.27
C ASP A 49 -0.14 0.36 6.52
N ASP A 50 1.00 0.35 7.24
CA ASP A 50 2.36 0.30 6.66
C ASP A 50 2.80 -1.16 6.67
N LEU A 51 2.61 -1.84 5.54
CA LEU A 51 2.84 -3.28 5.40
C LEU A 51 4.31 -3.68 5.46
N GLY A 52 5.21 -2.70 5.34
CA GLY A 52 6.64 -2.89 5.56
C GLY A 52 7.06 -2.82 7.03
N ASN A 53 6.15 -2.41 7.92
CA ASN A 53 6.40 -2.21 9.35
C ASN A 53 5.65 -3.26 10.17
N PRO A 54 6.36 -4.21 10.82
CA PRO A 54 5.71 -5.28 11.59
C PRO A 54 4.72 -4.83 12.67
N SER A 55 4.88 -3.62 13.19
CA SER A 55 4.03 -3.02 14.22
C SER A 55 2.84 -2.21 13.69
N HIS A 56 2.74 -1.99 12.37
CA HIS A 56 1.71 -1.15 11.72
C HIS A 56 1.00 -1.87 10.57
N GLN A 57 0.82 -3.19 10.70
CA GLN A 57 0.13 -4.03 9.71
C GLN A 57 -1.01 -4.85 10.36
N PRO A 58 -1.92 -4.23 11.15
CA PRO A 58 -2.95 -4.94 11.90
C PRO A 58 -3.89 -5.80 11.03
N HIS A 59 -4.08 -5.44 9.76
CA HIS A 59 -5.02 -6.14 8.86
C HIS A 59 -4.36 -7.14 7.92
N LEU A 60 -3.02 -7.28 7.96
CA LEU A 60 -2.30 -8.20 7.07
C LEU A 60 -2.46 -9.66 7.51
N VAL A 61 -2.88 -10.53 6.59
CA VAL A 61 -2.89 -11.98 6.80
C VAL A 61 -1.48 -12.54 6.54
N LYS A 62 -0.74 -12.82 7.62
CA LYS A 62 0.70 -13.16 7.54
C LYS A 62 1.00 -14.60 7.09
N GLY A 63 0.05 -15.52 7.24
CA GLY A 63 0.27 -16.95 7.00
C GLY A 63 0.96 -17.67 8.17
N PRO A 64 1.48 -18.90 7.94
CA PRO A 64 1.95 -19.79 9.00
C PRO A 64 3.26 -19.37 9.68
N GLY A 65 4.01 -18.43 9.10
CA GLY A 65 5.22 -17.86 9.67
C GLY A 65 6.47 -18.71 9.45
N PRO A 66 7.66 -18.15 9.75
CA PRO A 66 8.95 -18.73 9.37
C PRO A 66 9.29 -20.07 10.03
N GLU A 67 8.69 -20.39 11.18
CA GLU A 67 8.90 -21.68 11.85
C GLU A 67 8.28 -22.84 11.07
N THR A 68 7.13 -22.61 10.44
CA THR A 68 6.39 -23.62 9.66
C THR A 68 6.66 -23.49 8.15
N ASP A 69 6.98 -22.30 7.68
CA ASP A 69 7.29 -21.98 6.29
C ASP A 69 8.58 -21.15 6.18
N PRO A 70 9.75 -21.78 6.39
CA PRO A 70 11.05 -21.10 6.42
C PRO A 70 11.46 -20.50 5.07
N GLU A 71 10.85 -20.96 3.97
CA GLU A 71 11.09 -20.44 2.63
C GLU A 71 10.08 -19.33 2.23
N TYR A 72 9.13 -19.00 3.09
CA TYR A 72 8.06 -18.03 2.83
C TYR A 72 7.31 -18.33 1.52
N ARG A 73 7.01 -19.62 1.28
CA ARG A 73 6.22 -20.05 0.12
C ARG A 73 4.74 -19.72 0.27
N GLN A 74 4.24 -19.65 1.50
CA GLN A 74 2.86 -19.34 1.85
C GLN A 74 2.75 -18.09 2.73
N SER A 75 3.77 -17.86 3.56
CA SER A 75 3.82 -16.73 4.49
C SER A 75 4.21 -15.45 3.76
N VAL A 76 3.62 -14.35 4.18
CA VAL A 76 4.05 -13.02 3.76
C VAL A 76 5.38 -12.70 4.44
N ARG A 77 6.29 -12.07 3.68
CA ARG A 77 7.61 -11.65 4.19
C ARG A 77 7.81 -10.15 4.05
N PRO A 78 8.59 -9.50 4.94
CA PRO A 78 9.00 -8.13 4.72
C PRO A 78 9.99 -8.06 3.54
N GLY A 79 9.76 -7.13 2.63
CA GLY A 79 10.67 -6.75 1.57
C GLY A 79 11.24 -5.35 1.80
N PHE A 80 12.43 -5.11 1.25
CA PHE A 80 13.06 -3.80 1.25
C PHE A 80 13.71 -3.51 -0.09
N ARG A 81 13.52 -2.29 -0.61
CA ARG A 81 14.26 -1.74 -1.73
C ARG A 81 14.50 -0.26 -1.50
N GLU A 82 15.77 0.11 -1.47
CA GLU A 82 16.21 1.46 -1.24
C GLU A 82 16.04 2.35 -2.49
N TRP A 83 15.48 3.54 -2.30
CA TRP A 83 15.35 4.57 -3.33
C TRP A 83 15.54 5.97 -2.73
N PRO A 84 16.46 6.79 -3.25
CA PRO A 84 16.64 8.16 -2.79
C PRO A 84 15.38 9.02 -2.88
N GLY A 85 15.12 9.76 -1.79
CA GLY A 85 13.97 10.66 -1.69
C GLY A 85 12.62 9.98 -1.44
N PHE A 86 12.54 8.64 -1.41
CA PHE A 86 11.28 7.95 -1.12
C PHE A 86 11.00 7.96 0.38
N ARG A 87 9.70 7.91 0.72
CA ARG A 87 9.26 7.69 2.09
C ARG A 87 9.75 6.32 2.56
N LEU A 88 10.09 6.17 3.85
CA LEU A 88 10.56 4.89 4.39
C LEU A 88 9.56 3.75 4.18
N SER A 89 8.26 4.05 4.32
CA SER A 89 7.18 3.10 4.05
C SER A 89 7.07 2.71 2.57
N TRP A 90 7.63 3.48 1.63
CA TRP A 90 7.66 3.09 0.21
C TRP A 90 8.88 2.22 -0.13
N MET A 91 9.88 2.22 0.73
CA MET A 91 11.07 1.37 0.60
C MET A 91 10.89 0.01 1.29
N ARG A 92 9.87 -0.13 2.15
CA ARG A 92 9.50 -1.39 2.82
C ARG A 92 8.13 -1.83 2.31
N PHE A 93 7.87 -3.12 2.26
CA PHE A 93 6.58 -3.64 1.79
C PHE A 93 6.35 -5.06 2.28
N ALA A 94 5.09 -5.49 2.31
CA ALA A 94 4.76 -6.89 2.40
C ALA A 94 4.96 -7.54 1.03
N GLU A 95 5.61 -8.70 1.01
CA GLU A 95 5.93 -9.45 -0.20
C GLU A 95 5.42 -10.89 -0.11
N THR A 96 4.80 -11.39 -1.18
CA THR A 96 4.51 -12.82 -1.37
C THR A 96 5.48 -13.45 -2.35
N ARG A 97 5.50 -14.79 -2.44
CA ARG A 97 6.33 -15.53 -3.39
C ARG A 97 5.52 -16.20 -4.48
N TYR A 98 6.12 -16.26 -5.67
CA TYR A 98 5.54 -16.87 -6.86
C TYR A 98 4.15 -16.29 -7.15
N ASP A 99 3.19 -17.16 -7.46
CA ASP A 99 1.82 -16.81 -7.81
C ASP A 99 0.92 -16.66 -6.56
N ASN A 100 1.49 -16.67 -5.34
CA ASN A 100 0.68 -16.54 -4.13
C ASN A 100 0.10 -15.12 -3.99
N PRO A 101 -1.21 -15.00 -3.72
CA PRO A 101 -1.83 -13.72 -3.45
C PRO A 101 -1.45 -13.17 -2.07
N LEU A 102 -1.56 -11.85 -1.91
CA LEU A 102 -1.49 -11.16 -0.63
C LEU A 102 -2.89 -10.84 -0.15
N PHE A 103 -3.18 -11.07 1.13
CA PHE A 103 -4.49 -10.83 1.71
C PHE A 103 -4.44 -9.81 2.85
N MET A 104 -5.46 -8.97 2.92
CA MET A 104 -5.78 -8.18 4.10
C MET A 104 -7.24 -8.40 4.51
N GLN A 105 -7.51 -8.31 5.81
CA GLN A 105 -8.85 -8.50 6.37
C GLN A 105 -9.20 -7.34 7.30
N TYR A 106 -10.33 -6.72 7.03
CA TYR A 106 -10.91 -5.64 7.83
C TYR A 106 -12.21 -6.13 8.45
N ASP A 107 -12.41 -5.77 9.71
CA ASP A 107 -13.64 -6.04 10.46
C ASP A 107 -14.20 -4.72 10.99
N ARG A 108 -15.50 -4.72 11.31
CA ARG A 108 -16.22 -3.57 11.92
C ARG A 108 -16.31 -2.37 10.99
N LEU A 109 -16.47 -2.63 9.69
CA LEU A 109 -16.91 -1.62 8.73
C LEU A 109 -18.38 -1.25 8.99
N ASP A 110 -18.77 -0.02 8.65
CA ASP A 110 -20.17 0.40 8.61
C ASP A 110 -20.81 -0.14 7.31
N PRO A 111 -21.78 -1.06 7.39
CA PRO A 111 -22.40 -1.65 6.20
C PRO A 111 -23.15 -0.67 5.29
N ASN A 112 -23.46 0.53 5.81
CA ASN A 112 -24.19 1.55 5.06
C ASN A 112 -23.27 2.64 4.48
N ALA A 113 -21.99 2.62 4.84
CA ALA A 113 -21.02 3.58 4.33
C ALA A 113 -20.42 3.11 2.99
N SER A 114 -19.95 4.08 2.20
CA SER A 114 -19.12 3.80 1.02
C SER A 114 -17.65 3.91 1.39
N TYR A 115 -16.81 3.06 0.79
CA TYR A 115 -15.38 3.02 1.07
C TYR A 115 -14.56 3.22 -0.20
N GLN A 116 -13.37 3.80 -0.02
CA GLN A 116 -12.34 3.94 -1.04
C GLN A 116 -11.03 3.39 -0.50
N ILE A 117 -10.30 2.65 -1.32
CA ILE A 117 -8.93 2.26 -1.00
C ILE A 117 -7.94 3.23 -1.65
N GLN A 118 -6.94 3.67 -0.89
CA GLN A 118 -5.68 4.15 -1.43
C GLN A 118 -4.59 3.11 -1.19
N VAL A 119 -3.72 2.90 -2.17
CA VAL A 119 -2.66 1.88 -2.08
C VAL A 119 -1.38 2.36 -2.76
N VAL A 120 -0.24 2.03 -2.18
CA VAL A 120 1.08 2.23 -2.80
C VAL A 120 1.67 0.87 -3.16
N TYR A 121 1.91 0.68 -4.46
CA TYR A 121 2.62 -0.49 -4.98
C TYR A 121 4.11 -0.20 -5.13
N ALA A 122 4.95 -0.94 -4.40
CA ALA A 122 6.39 -0.71 -4.31
C ALA A 122 7.21 -1.95 -4.72
N GLY A 123 8.52 -1.94 -4.43
CA GLY A 123 9.41 -3.07 -4.70
C GLY A 123 9.90 -3.11 -6.15
N ASP A 124 9.53 -4.14 -6.89
CA ASP A 124 9.92 -4.39 -8.29
C ASP A 124 9.16 -3.44 -9.23
N THR A 125 9.40 -2.16 -9.03
CA THR A 125 8.99 -1.03 -9.86
C THR A 125 10.24 -0.32 -10.38
N GLY A 126 10.13 0.32 -11.55
CA GLY A 126 11.22 1.07 -12.19
C GLY A 126 12.17 0.22 -13.04
N GLY A 127 13.04 0.90 -13.81
CA GLY A 127 13.90 0.24 -14.80
C GLY A 127 13.09 -0.51 -15.87
N ASN A 128 13.51 -1.71 -16.24
CA ASN A 128 12.82 -2.55 -17.24
C ASN A 128 11.84 -3.57 -16.62
N THR A 129 11.38 -3.35 -15.38
CA THR A 129 10.43 -4.27 -14.72
C THR A 129 8.99 -3.80 -14.89
N HIS A 130 8.26 -4.47 -15.78
CA HIS A 130 6.83 -4.25 -16.03
C HIS A 130 5.99 -5.23 -15.19
N THR A 131 5.97 -5.03 -13.87
CA THR A 131 5.17 -5.89 -12.97
C THR A 131 3.72 -5.41 -12.94
N LYS A 132 2.78 -6.36 -13.07
CA LYS A 132 1.36 -6.08 -12.93
C LYS A 132 0.78 -6.68 -11.66
N ILE A 133 -0.27 -6.04 -11.17
CA ILE A 133 -1.00 -6.48 -9.98
C ILE A 133 -2.50 -6.23 -10.15
N ARG A 134 -3.31 -7.17 -9.70
CA ARG A 134 -4.78 -7.10 -9.65
C ARG A 134 -5.22 -7.01 -8.20
N LEU A 135 -6.31 -6.31 -7.94
CA LEU A 135 -6.96 -6.24 -6.63
C LEU A 135 -8.44 -6.65 -6.74
N ASP A 136 -8.82 -7.63 -5.94
CA ASP A 136 -10.18 -8.07 -5.73
C ASP A 136 -10.60 -7.85 -4.27
N ALA A 137 -11.89 -7.65 -4.05
CA ALA A 137 -12.56 -7.64 -2.76
C ALA A 137 -13.40 -8.92 -2.59
N ASP A 138 -13.41 -9.48 -1.38
CA ASP A 138 -14.14 -10.69 -0.97
C ASP A 138 -14.06 -11.84 -2.01
N ASP A 139 -15.22 -12.36 -2.41
CA ASP A 139 -15.41 -13.50 -3.32
C ASP A 139 -15.11 -13.14 -4.79
N GLY A 140 -14.04 -12.37 -5.04
CA GLY A 140 -13.53 -12.05 -6.36
C GLY A 140 -14.18 -10.83 -7.03
N ILE A 141 -14.76 -9.93 -6.24
CA ILE A 141 -15.34 -8.68 -6.73
C ILE A 141 -14.20 -7.75 -7.14
N GLU A 142 -14.06 -7.48 -8.44
CA GLU A 142 -12.92 -6.71 -8.95
C GLU A 142 -12.94 -5.26 -8.46
N VAL A 143 -11.85 -4.81 -7.83
CA VAL A 143 -11.62 -3.40 -7.48
C VAL A 143 -10.82 -2.73 -8.59
N HIS A 144 -9.78 -3.40 -9.09
CA HIS A 144 -9.12 -3.04 -10.34
C HIS A 144 -8.50 -4.26 -11.02
N PRO A 145 -8.46 -4.28 -12.38
CA PRO A 145 -7.85 -5.36 -13.13
C PRO A 145 -6.32 -5.35 -12.97
N TYR A 146 -5.61 -6.21 -13.70
CA TYR A 146 -4.15 -6.11 -13.77
C TYR A 146 -3.72 -4.75 -14.30
N ILE A 147 -3.13 -3.94 -13.42
CA ILE A 147 -2.51 -2.68 -13.77
C ILE A 147 -1.00 -2.79 -13.60
N GLU A 148 -0.26 -2.04 -14.39
CA GLU A 148 1.18 -1.93 -14.22
C GLU A 148 1.50 -1.08 -12.98
N LYS A 149 2.49 -1.53 -12.20
CA LYS A 149 2.95 -0.78 -11.03
C LYS A 149 3.78 0.42 -11.49
N GLU A 150 3.32 1.62 -11.14
CA GLU A 150 3.99 2.87 -11.51
C GLU A 150 5.37 3.01 -10.85
N PHE A 151 6.28 3.71 -11.56
CA PHE A 151 7.53 4.19 -10.99
C PHE A 151 7.75 5.66 -11.37
N PRO A 152 8.02 6.56 -10.40
CA PRO A 152 8.05 6.33 -8.96
C PRO A 152 6.72 5.79 -8.39
N PRO A 153 6.73 5.03 -7.28
CA PRO A 153 5.50 4.65 -6.59
C PRO A 153 4.67 5.89 -6.25
N ALA A 154 3.35 5.74 -6.34
CA ALA A 154 2.40 6.79 -6.01
C ALA A 154 1.15 6.17 -5.36
N ARG A 155 0.41 6.99 -4.61
CA ARG A 155 -0.90 6.58 -4.07
C ARG A 155 -1.88 6.41 -5.23
N LYS A 156 -2.39 5.19 -5.41
CA LYS A 156 -3.46 4.86 -6.34
C LYS A 156 -4.77 4.74 -5.57
N GLN A 157 -5.85 5.28 -6.13
CA GLN A 157 -7.16 5.30 -5.47
C GLN A 157 -8.17 4.51 -6.28
N PHE A 158 -8.96 3.68 -5.61
CA PHE A 158 -10.03 2.89 -6.22
C PHE A 158 -11.22 2.81 -5.27
N ASP A 159 -12.43 2.88 -5.81
CA ASP A 159 -13.64 2.69 -5.01
C ASP A 159 -13.82 1.21 -4.68
N ILE A 160 -14.21 0.90 -3.44
CA ILE A 160 -14.58 -0.46 -3.04
C ILE A 160 -16.05 -0.66 -3.42
N PRO A 161 -16.39 -1.71 -4.20
CA PRO A 161 -17.77 -2.02 -4.52
C PRO A 161 -18.60 -2.21 -3.24
N PRO A 162 -19.74 -1.51 -3.06
CA PRO A 162 -20.49 -1.52 -1.80
C PRO A 162 -20.93 -2.89 -1.33
N GLU A 163 -21.17 -3.83 -2.26
CA GLU A 163 -21.49 -5.22 -1.95
C GLU A 163 -20.42 -5.95 -1.14
N ALA A 164 -19.14 -5.56 -1.25
CA ALA A 164 -18.01 -6.16 -0.55
C ALA A 164 -17.83 -5.65 0.89
N THR A 165 -18.72 -4.78 1.39
CA THR A 165 -18.67 -4.27 2.76
C THR A 165 -20.00 -4.44 3.51
N LYS A 166 -21.00 -5.08 2.89
CA LYS A 166 -22.38 -5.17 3.41
C LYS A 166 -22.53 -5.99 4.68
N ASP A 167 -21.60 -6.88 4.99
CA ASP A 167 -21.60 -7.67 6.21
C ASP A 167 -20.73 -7.05 7.33
N GLY A 168 -20.18 -5.85 7.09
CA GLY A 168 -19.29 -5.16 8.01
C GLY A 168 -17.86 -5.72 8.02
N LYS A 169 -17.52 -6.57 7.06
CA LYS A 169 -16.17 -7.12 6.85
C LYS A 169 -15.73 -6.86 5.42
N LEU A 170 -14.42 -6.97 5.19
CA LEU A 170 -13.84 -6.86 3.86
C LEU A 170 -12.55 -7.66 3.82
N THR A 171 -12.44 -8.57 2.86
CA THR A 171 -11.18 -9.21 2.49
C THR A 171 -10.66 -8.57 1.22
N LEU A 172 -9.45 -8.04 1.26
CA LEU A 172 -8.74 -7.60 0.06
C LEU A 172 -7.76 -8.67 -0.38
N LYS A 173 -7.72 -8.94 -1.68
CA LYS A 173 -6.83 -9.92 -2.31
C LYS A 173 -6.08 -9.27 -3.46
N TRP A 174 -4.76 -9.11 -3.28
CA TRP A 174 -3.88 -8.79 -4.39
C TRP A 174 -3.36 -10.06 -5.04
N THR A 175 -3.41 -10.10 -6.38
CA THR A 175 -2.91 -11.23 -7.17
C THR A 175 -1.79 -10.74 -8.10
N PRO A 176 -0.60 -11.38 -8.10
CA PRO A 176 0.46 -11.05 -9.05
C PRO A 176 0.14 -11.63 -10.43
N GLU A 177 0.83 -11.17 -11.49
CA GLU A 177 0.68 -11.78 -12.82
C GLU A 177 1.09 -13.27 -12.79
N ILE A 178 0.11 -14.15 -12.95
CA ILE A 178 0.27 -15.60 -12.83
C ILE A 178 1.22 -16.13 -13.90
N GLY A 179 2.16 -16.99 -13.51
CA GLY A 179 3.07 -17.66 -14.44
C GLY A 179 4.15 -16.76 -15.04
N ARG A 180 4.32 -15.53 -14.54
CA ARG A 180 5.35 -14.58 -15.01
C ARG A 180 6.79 -15.10 -14.87
N GLY A 181 7.05 -15.98 -13.89
CA GLY A 181 8.38 -16.50 -13.59
C GLY A 181 9.34 -15.45 -13.00
N GLY A 182 10.65 -15.63 -13.22
CA GLY A 182 11.69 -14.71 -12.73
C GLY A 182 12.24 -15.06 -11.34
N SER A 183 12.47 -14.06 -10.50
CA SER A 183 13.10 -14.20 -9.17
C SER A 183 12.18 -14.82 -8.10
N GLY A 184 10.95 -15.20 -8.46
CA GLY A 184 9.95 -15.75 -7.54
C GLY A 184 9.33 -14.72 -6.60
N ARG A 185 9.46 -13.41 -6.89
CA ARG A 185 8.82 -12.32 -6.15
C ARG A 185 7.39 -12.13 -6.67
N GLY A 186 6.41 -12.18 -5.77
CA GLY A 186 4.98 -12.04 -6.06
C GLY A 186 4.47 -10.61 -5.83
N CYS A 187 3.35 -10.48 -5.12
CA CYS A 187 2.78 -9.18 -4.74
C CYS A 187 3.75 -8.40 -3.85
N GLN A 188 3.79 -7.08 -4.04
CA GLN A 188 4.58 -6.15 -3.22
C GLN A 188 3.75 -4.88 -2.99
N VAL A 189 3.25 -4.74 -1.76
CA VAL A 189 2.36 -3.64 -1.36
C VAL A 189 2.98 -2.94 -0.15
N ALA A 190 3.14 -1.62 -0.24
CA ALA A 190 3.83 -0.81 0.75
C ALA A 190 2.88 -0.23 1.81
N GLU A 191 1.88 0.52 1.36
CA GLU A 191 0.91 1.19 2.22
C GLU A 191 -0.50 0.98 1.70
N VAL A 192 -1.45 0.90 2.63
CA VAL A 192 -2.88 0.82 2.33
C VAL A 192 -3.64 1.75 3.26
N TRP A 193 -4.56 2.53 2.69
CA TRP A 193 -5.58 3.27 3.41
C TRP A 193 -6.94 2.76 2.95
N LEU A 194 -7.79 2.36 3.88
CA LEU A 194 -9.20 2.12 3.62
C LEU A 194 -9.98 3.28 4.22
N MET A 195 -10.52 4.15 3.39
CA MET A 195 -11.14 5.40 3.80
C MET A 195 -12.65 5.35 3.62
N ARG A 196 -13.39 5.92 4.56
CA ARG A 196 -14.84 6.07 4.47
C ARG A 196 -15.17 7.34 3.65
N LYS A 197 -16.02 7.25 2.62
CA LYS A 197 -16.32 8.35 1.67
C LYS A 197 -17.43 9.30 2.13
N ASP A 198 -18.31 8.85 3.00
CA ASP A 198 -19.54 9.56 3.37
C ASP A 198 -19.32 10.80 4.28
N GLN A 199 -18.07 11.17 4.55
CA GLN A 199 -17.71 12.33 5.37
C GLN A 199 -16.96 13.43 4.61
N ASN A 200 -16.83 13.32 3.29
CA ASN A 200 -16.32 14.43 2.48
C ASN A 200 -17.45 15.44 2.20
N GLU A 201 -17.91 16.13 3.25
CA GLU A 201 -18.66 17.39 3.18
C GLU A 201 -17.78 18.56 3.60
#